data_AF-A0A1G1YM26-F1
#
_entry.id   AF-A0A1G1YM26-F1
#
_cell.length_a   1.000
_cell.length_b   1.000
_cell.length_c   1.000
_cell.angle_alpha   90.00
_cell.angle_beta   90.00
_cell.angle_gamma   90.00
#
_symmetry.space_group_name_H-M   'P 1'
#
loop_
_entity.id
_entity.type
_entity.pdbx_description
1 polymer ?
#
loop_
_entity_poly.entity_id
_entity_poly.type
_entity_poly.pdbx_seq_one_letter_code
_entity_poly.pdbx_strand_id
1 'polypeptide(L)'
;MAFSKALEEYNFRMFAWVILDNHYHCQVRVEKGTDLSGFIQKIHGLSARNLNKLENASGRKIWWNYWDKCLNSEKDFWVHFNYIHNNPIKHGYVKNIKGLASYRFCSYNYYLKIKSQEWLNSIFAEYPVVDFALDND
;
A
#
# COMPACT_ATOMS: atom_id res chain seq x y z
N MET A 1 2.09 7.91 10.90
CA MET A 1 3.29 8.60 11.43
C MET A 1 4.52 8.41 10.54
N ALA A 2 4.99 7.18 10.25
CA ALA A 2 6.16 6.98 9.37
C ALA A 2 5.89 7.41 7.91
N PHE A 3 4.84 6.87 7.29
CA PHE A 3 4.42 7.27 5.94
C PHE A 3 4.12 8.76 5.84
N SER A 4 3.33 9.32 6.77
CA SER A 4 2.97 10.74 6.76
C SER A 4 4.20 11.65 6.75
N LYS A 5 5.19 11.36 7.61
CA LYS A 5 6.45 12.13 7.65
C LYS A 5 7.26 12.00 6.37
N ALA A 6 7.35 10.79 5.81
CA ALA A 6 8.08 10.57 4.56
C ALA A 6 7.37 11.24 3.36
N LEU A 7 6.04 11.18 3.29
CA LEU A 7 5.27 11.84 2.23
C LEU A 7 5.45 13.35 2.26
N GLU A 8 5.46 13.96 3.46
CA GLU A 8 5.70 15.39 3.65
C GLU A 8 7.14 15.79 3.26
N GLU A 9 8.14 15.06 3.76
CA GLU A 9 9.57 15.35 3.51
C GLU A 9 9.96 15.26 2.03
N TYR A 10 9.41 14.27 1.32
CA TYR A 10 9.70 14.06 -0.09
C TYR A 10 8.68 14.73 -1.02
N ASN A 11 7.64 15.38 -0.46
CA ASN A 11 6.51 15.95 -1.21
C ASN A 11 5.86 14.93 -2.17
N PHE A 12 5.72 13.68 -1.72
CA PHE A 12 5.11 12.62 -2.50
C PHE A 12 3.61 12.56 -2.25
N ARG A 13 2.86 12.20 -3.31
CA ARG A 13 1.43 11.94 -3.20
C ARG A 13 1.16 10.45 -3.14
N MET A 14 0.43 10.00 -2.12
CA MET A 14 -0.04 8.62 -2.03
C MET A 14 -1.43 8.46 -2.64
N PHE A 15 -1.63 7.38 -3.40
CA PHE A 15 -2.91 7.03 -3.99
C PHE A 15 -3.54 5.84 -3.30
N ALA A 16 -2.82 4.72 -3.19
CA ALA A 16 -3.32 3.51 -2.56
C ALA A 16 -2.32 2.95 -1.56
N TRP A 17 -2.79 2.28 -0.52
CA TRP A 17 -1.96 1.53 0.41
C TRP A 17 -2.74 0.40 1.08
N VAL A 18 -2.02 -0.64 1.48
CA VAL A 18 -2.49 -1.75 2.31
C VAL A 18 -1.36 -2.19 3.21
N ILE A 19 -1.66 -2.48 4.48
CA ILE A 19 -0.75 -3.11 5.43
C ILE A 19 -1.32 -4.49 5.75
N LEU A 20 -0.49 -5.52 5.65
CA LEU A 20 -0.79 -6.92 5.96
C LEU A 20 0.07 -7.34 7.18
N ASP A 21 0.00 -8.59 7.60
CA ASP A 21 0.78 -9.06 8.76
C ASP A 21 2.28 -9.19 8.49
N ASN A 22 2.67 -9.50 7.24
CA ASN A 22 4.05 -9.77 6.83
C ASN A 22 4.64 -8.70 5.89
N HIS A 23 3.81 -7.91 5.18
CA HIS A 23 4.28 -6.86 4.28
C HIS A 23 3.24 -5.74 4.07
N TYR A 24 3.57 -4.78 3.21
CA TYR A 24 2.66 -3.72 2.79
C TYR A 24 2.84 -3.44 1.29
N HIS A 25 1.81 -2.85 0.68
CA HIS A 25 1.93 -2.22 -0.64
C HIS A 25 1.52 -0.77 -0.57
N CYS A 26 2.16 0.08 -1.37
CA CYS A 26 1.74 1.46 -1.56
C CYS A 26 1.98 1.92 -3.00
N GLN A 27 1.08 2.77 -3.49
CA GLN A 27 1.19 3.45 -4.77
C GLN A 27 1.40 4.94 -4.51
N VAL A 28 2.51 5.48 -5.01
CA VAL A 28 2.93 6.86 -4.78
C VAL A 28 3.34 7.52 -6.09
N ARG A 29 3.07 8.83 -6.20
CA ARG A 29 3.67 9.69 -7.23
C ARG A 29 5.04 10.13 -6.76
N VAL A 30 6.05 9.86 -7.57
CA VAL A 30 7.44 10.23 -7.34
C VAL A 30 7.86 11.16 -8.47
N GLU A 31 8.33 12.36 -8.13
CA GLU A 31 8.79 13.33 -9.13
C GLU A 31 10.21 13.02 -9.62
N LYS A 32 11.06 12.47 -8.74
CA LYS A 32 12.43 12.05 -9.07
C LYS A 32 12.64 10.61 -8.58
N GLY A 33 12.83 9.68 -9.50
CA GLY A 33 12.99 8.25 -9.17
C GLY A 33 14.11 7.96 -8.17
N THR A 34 15.17 8.78 -8.16
CA THR A 34 16.29 8.69 -7.20
C THR A 34 15.85 8.83 -5.74
N ASP A 35 14.74 9.54 -5.49
CA ASP A 35 14.25 9.85 -4.15
C ASP A 35 13.48 8.67 -3.52
N LEU A 36 13.06 7.69 -4.33
CA LEU A 36 12.30 6.52 -3.85
C LEU A 36 13.06 5.72 -2.78
N SER A 37 14.36 5.50 -2.99
CA SER A 37 15.20 4.74 -2.06
C SER A 37 15.26 5.39 -0.67
N GLY A 38 15.42 6.72 -0.62
CA GLY A 38 15.41 7.50 0.61
C GLY A 38 14.05 7.51 1.28
N PHE A 39 12.98 7.66 0.51
CA PHE A 39 11.60 7.58 0.99
C PHE A 39 11.32 6.24 1.69
N ILE A 40 11.70 5.12 1.07
CA ILE A 40 11.52 3.79 1.67
C ILE A 40 12.39 3.61 2.91
N GLN A 41 13.67 4.01 2.86
CA GLN A 41 14.58 3.95 4.01
C GLN A 41 14.01 4.73 5.21
N LYS A 42 13.41 5.89 4.97
CA LYS A 42 12.77 6.70 6.01
C LYS A 42 11.59 5.98 6.65
N ILE A 43 10.71 5.40 5.85
CA ILE A 43 9.54 4.65 6.34
C ILE A 43 10.00 3.45 7.17
N HIS A 44 10.90 2.63 6.63
CA HIS A 44 11.41 1.43 7.30
C HIS A 44 12.13 1.79 8.60
N GLY A 45 13.02 2.78 8.56
CA GLY A 45 13.78 3.20 9.74
C GLY A 45 12.91 3.77 10.85
N LEU A 46 11.94 4.64 10.52
CA LEU A 46 11.03 5.21 11.52
C LEU A 46 10.09 4.17 12.12
N SER A 47 9.48 3.33 11.29
CA SER A 47 8.55 2.31 11.76
C SER A 47 9.26 1.22 12.57
N ALA A 48 10.43 0.74 12.13
CA ALA A 48 11.20 -0.27 12.87
C ALA A 48 11.63 0.23 14.26
N ARG A 49 12.13 1.48 14.35
CA ARG A 49 12.50 2.08 15.64
C ARG A 49 11.29 2.18 16.57
N ASN A 50 10.14 2.61 16.06
CA ASN A 50 8.94 2.75 16.86
C ASN A 50 8.41 1.39 17.35
N LEU A 51 8.34 0.39 16.48
CA LEU A 51 7.86 -0.95 16.82
C LEU A 51 8.78 -1.65 17.83
N ASN A 52 10.10 -1.59 17.62
CA ASN A 52 11.05 -2.16 18.57
C ASN A 52 11.00 -1.48 19.93
N LYS A 53 10.78 -0.16 19.98
CA LYS A 53 10.59 0.55 21.25
C LYS A 53 9.29 0.15 21.94
N LEU A 54 8.19 0.01 21.18
CA LEU A 54 6.88 -0.38 21.69
C LEU A 54 6.90 -1.78 22.32
N GLU A 55 7.62 -2.71 21.69
CA GLU A 55 7.67 -4.12 22.10
C GLU A 55 8.91 -4.46 22.95
N ASN A 56 9.70 -3.45 23.35
CA ASN A 56 10.97 -3.63 24.07
C ASN A 56 11.92 -4.65 23.38
N ALA A 57 11.96 -4.63 22.05
CA ALA A 57 12.68 -5.59 21.20
C ALA A 57 13.77 -4.89 20.37
N SER A 58 14.52 -3.97 20.99
CA SER A 58 15.60 -3.23 20.34
C SER A 58 16.62 -4.16 19.67
N GLY A 59 16.99 -3.87 18.41
CA GLY A 59 17.92 -4.67 17.61
C GLY A 59 17.25 -5.68 16.67
N ARG A 60 15.96 -6.01 16.86
CA ARG A 60 15.23 -6.87 15.91
C ARG A 60 15.08 -6.19 14.55
N LYS A 61 15.38 -6.92 13.48
CA LYS A 61 15.12 -6.47 12.10
C LYS A 61 13.62 -6.64 11.78
N ILE A 62 12.97 -5.54 11.40
CA ILE A 62 11.55 -5.52 11.02
C ILE A 62 11.38 -5.60 9.50
N TRP A 63 12.23 -4.89 8.76
CA TRP A 63 12.13 -4.74 7.31
C TRP A 63 13.36 -5.28 6.60
N TRP A 64 13.15 -5.81 5.39
CA TRP A 64 14.18 -6.26 4.47
C TRP A 64 14.22 -5.33 3.25
N ASN A 65 14.17 -5.89 2.05
CA ASN A 65 14.15 -5.13 0.82
C ASN A 65 12.73 -4.64 0.51
N TYR A 66 12.65 -3.74 -0.47
CA TYR A 66 11.41 -3.36 -1.13
C TYR A 66 11.49 -3.78 -2.60
N TRP A 67 10.32 -3.86 -3.23
CA TRP A 67 10.18 -4.07 -4.66
C TRP A 67 9.39 -2.89 -5.21
N ASP A 68 9.82 -2.38 -6.36
CA ASP A 68 9.15 -1.28 -7.04
C ASP A 68 8.90 -1.59 -8.51
N LYS A 69 7.88 -0.92 -9.06
CA LYS A 69 7.52 -0.96 -10.46
C LYS A 69 7.03 0.42 -10.88
N CYS A 70 7.63 0.97 -11.92
CA CYS A 70 7.14 2.19 -12.55
C CYS A 70 5.88 1.90 -13.36
N LEU A 71 4.80 2.64 -13.10
CA LEU A 71 3.53 2.51 -13.81
C LEU A 71 3.52 3.51 -14.97
N ASN A 72 3.40 3.02 -16.21
CA ASN A 72 3.60 3.82 -17.42
C ASN A 72 2.30 4.17 -18.18
N SER A 73 1.14 3.74 -17.68
CA SER A 73 -0.16 4.01 -18.29
C SER A 73 -1.25 4.17 -17.22
N GLU A 74 -2.36 4.81 -17.61
CA GLU A 74 -3.54 4.92 -16.76
C GLU A 74 -4.13 3.55 -16.43
N LYS A 75 -4.15 2.63 -17.40
CA LYS A 75 -4.58 1.26 -17.17
C LYS A 75 -3.72 0.59 -16.09
N ASP A 76 -2.39 0.69 -16.19
CA ASP A 76 -1.49 0.14 -15.18
C ASP A 76 -1.71 0.77 -13.81
N PHE A 77 -1.96 2.08 -13.76
CA PHE A 77 -2.30 2.79 -12.53
C PHE A 77 -3.50 2.16 -11.83
N TRP A 78 -4.61 1.98 -12.54
CA TRP A 78 -5.86 1.47 -11.95
C TRP A 78 -5.81 -0.02 -11.63
N VAL A 79 -5.12 -0.83 -12.44
CA VAL A 79 -4.95 -2.26 -12.13
C VAL A 79 -4.14 -2.44 -10.85
N HIS A 80 -3.05 -1.68 -10.63
CA HIS A 80 -2.29 -1.77 -9.37
C HIS A 80 -3.03 -1.14 -8.20
N PHE A 81 -3.81 -0.08 -8.44
CA PHE A 81 -4.71 0.49 -7.44
C PHE A 81 -5.69 -0.57 -6.92
N ASN A 82 -6.33 -1.33 -7.82
CA ASN A 82 -7.25 -2.40 -7.44
C ASN A 82 -6.53 -3.59 -6.82
N TYR A 83 -5.35 -3.97 -7.32
CA TYR A 83 -4.53 -5.01 -6.70
C TYR A 83 -4.24 -4.70 -5.23
N ILE A 84 -3.78 -3.48 -4.92
CA ILE A 84 -3.52 -3.05 -3.54
C ILE A 84 -4.77 -3.17 -2.67
N HIS A 85 -5.92 -2.74 -3.16
CA HIS A 85 -7.18 -2.83 -2.42
C HIS A 85 -7.75 -4.25 -2.33
N ASN A 86 -7.37 -5.15 -3.24
CA ASN A 86 -7.80 -6.56 -3.28
C ASN A 86 -6.91 -7.48 -2.43
N ASN A 87 -5.71 -7.02 -2.04
CA ASN A 87 -4.79 -7.80 -1.21
C ASN A 87 -5.42 -8.37 0.08
N PRO A 88 -6.32 -7.67 0.80
CA PRO A 88 -6.98 -8.26 1.96
C PRO A 88 -7.82 -9.51 1.63
N ILE A 89 -8.32 -9.63 0.40
CA ILE A 89 -9.01 -10.83 -0.08
C ILE A 89 -7.99 -11.90 -0.48
N LYS A 90 -6.94 -11.52 -1.22
CA LYS A 90 -5.84 -12.42 -1.62
C LYS A 90 -5.23 -13.15 -0.41
N HIS A 91 -5.02 -12.44 0.70
CA HIS A 91 -4.46 -12.98 1.94
C HIS A 91 -5.50 -13.54 2.92
N GLY A 92 -6.77 -13.63 2.51
CA GLY A 92 -7.82 -14.29 3.31
C GLY A 92 -8.32 -13.52 4.54
N TYR A 93 -7.89 -12.26 4.76
CA TYR A 93 -8.44 -11.41 5.83
C TYR A 93 -9.92 -11.07 5.60
N VAL A 94 -10.35 -11.07 4.32
CA VAL A 94 -11.71 -10.77 3.90
C VAL A 94 -12.16 -11.78 2.84
N LYS A 95 -13.43 -12.22 2.89
CA LYS A 95 -13.94 -13.24 1.97
C LYS A 95 -14.15 -12.76 0.53
N ASN A 96 -14.52 -11.48 0.33
CA ASN A 96 -14.86 -10.92 -0.98
C ASN A 96 -14.91 -9.38 -0.93
N ILE A 97 -15.13 -8.75 -2.09
CA ILE A 97 -15.15 -7.29 -2.27
C ILE A 97 -16.10 -6.59 -1.30
N LYS A 98 -17.27 -7.19 -0.99
CA LYS A 98 -18.24 -6.58 -0.06
C LYS A 98 -17.69 -6.43 1.35
N GLY A 99 -16.72 -7.26 1.75
CA GLY A 99 -16.08 -7.16 3.05
C GLY A 99 -14.88 -6.22 3.10
N LEU A 100 -14.41 -5.64 1.97
CA LEU A 100 -13.21 -4.79 1.99
C LEU A 100 -13.36 -3.58 2.93
N ALA A 101 -14.58 -3.07 3.08
CA ALA A 101 -14.88 -2.01 4.03
C ALA A 101 -14.58 -2.40 5.50
N SER A 102 -14.60 -3.68 5.88
CA SER A 102 -14.24 -4.10 7.25
C SER A 102 -12.73 -4.14 7.48
N TYR A 103 -11.90 -4.12 6.43
CA TYR A 103 -10.45 -4.13 6.57
C TYR A 103 -9.89 -2.71 6.74
N ARG A 104 -9.63 -2.33 7.99
CA ARG A 104 -9.20 -0.96 8.35
C ARG A 104 -7.78 -0.61 7.95
N PHE A 105 -6.95 -1.59 7.61
CA PHE A 105 -5.53 -1.39 7.30
C PHE A 105 -5.28 -1.22 5.80
N CYS A 106 -6.17 -0.48 5.14
CA CYS A 106 -6.09 -0.18 3.72
C CYS A 106 -6.77 1.16 3.40
N SER A 107 -6.35 1.83 2.31
CA SER A 107 -7.00 3.04 1.78
C SER A 107 -8.41 2.82 1.23
N TYR A 108 -8.94 1.60 1.17
CA TYR A 108 -10.28 1.33 0.61
C TYR A 108 -11.36 2.22 1.24
N ASN A 109 -11.36 2.29 2.58
CA ASN A 109 -12.32 3.07 3.35
C ASN A 109 -12.18 4.59 3.14
N TYR A 110 -11.00 5.06 2.74
CA TYR A 110 -10.82 6.46 2.36
C TYR A 110 -11.60 6.76 1.07
N TYR A 111 -11.43 5.94 0.03
CA TYR A 111 -12.14 6.11 -1.24
C TYR A 111 -13.65 5.89 -1.13
N LEU A 112 -14.07 4.95 -0.28
CA LEU A 112 -15.49 4.73 0.01
C LEU A 112 -16.15 6.01 0.54
N LYS A 113 -15.44 6.79 1.37
CA LYS A 113 -15.93 8.05 1.94
C LYS A 113 -15.92 9.22 0.96
N ILE A 114 -14.88 9.33 0.12
CA ILE A 114 -14.68 10.52 -0.73
C ILE A 114 -15.21 10.37 -2.16
N LYS A 115 -15.53 9.15 -2.60
CA LYS A 115 -16.03 8.86 -3.95
C LYS A 115 -17.41 8.22 -3.90
N SER A 116 -17.48 6.94 -3.55
CA SER A 116 -18.68 6.16 -3.17
C SER A 116 -18.39 4.67 -3.35
N GLN A 117 -19.35 3.81 -2.98
CA GLN A 117 -19.29 2.38 -3.30
C GLN A 117 -19.45 2.13 -4.81
N GLU A 118 -20.32 2.89 -5.49
CA GLU A 118 -20.57 2.77 -6.92
C GLU A 118 -19.32 3.08 -7.74
N TRP A 119 -18.58 4.12 -7.36
CA TRP A 119 -17.31 4.48 -8.00
C TRP A 119 -16.26 3.39 -7.81
N LEU A 120 -16.12 2.84 -6.60
CA LEU A 120 -15.20 1.72 -6.37
C LEU A 120 -15.60 0.51 -7.22
N ASN A 121 -16.89 0.16 -7.26
CA ASN A 121 -17.38 -0.96 -8.07
C ASN A 121 -17.09 -0.75 -9.56
N SER A 122 -17.24 0.48 -10.08
CA SER A 122 -16.95 0.77 -11.49
C SER A 122 -15.47 0.62 -11.80
N ILE A 123 -14.58 1.11 -10.93
CA ILE A 123 -13.13 0.97 -11.11
C ILE A 123 -12.70 -0.51 -11.03
N PHE A 124 -13.25 -1.29 -10.10
CA PHE A 124 -12.99 -2.74 -10.03
C PHE A 124 -13.50 -3.51 -11.25
N ALA A 125 -14.61 -3.07 -11.86
CA ALA A 125 -15.16 -3.69 -13.06
C ALA A 125 -14.38 -3.33 -14.33
N GLU A 126 -13.97 -2.06 -14.46
CA GLU A 126 -13.25 -1.55 -15.63
C GLU A 126 -11.79 -2.01 -15.65
N TYR A 127 -11.16 -2.10 -14.48
CA TYR A 127 -9.75 -2.50 -14.32
C TYR A 127 -9.64 -3.75 -13.44
N PRO A 128 -9.93 -4.95 -13.98
CA PRO A 128 -9.94 -6.17 -13.20
C PRO A 128 -8.57 -6.44 -12.57
N VAL A 129 -8.59 -7.02 -11.37
CA VAL A 129 -7.37 -7.35 -10.64
C VAL A 129 -6.59 -8.41 -11.41
N VAL A 130 -5.35 -8.08 -11.75
CA VAL A 130 -4.37 -9.04 -12.26
C VAL A 130 -3.51 -9.46 -11.09
N ASP A 131 -3.25 -10.77 -10.96
CA ASP A 131 -2.32 -11.23 -9.95
C ASP A 131 -0.89 -10.88 -10.39
N PHE A 132 -0.23 -10.05 -9.58
CA PHE A 132 1.16 -9.68 -9.78
C PHE A 132 2.11 -10.52 -8.93
N ALA A 133 1.61 -11.58 -8.27
CA ALA A 133 2.41 -12.50 -7.49
C ALA A 133 3.67 -12.93 -8.29
N LEU A 134 4.83 -12.62 -7.72
CA LEU A 134 5.95 -13.54 -7.80
C LEU A 134 5.60 -14.71 -6.89
N ASP A 135 6.07 -15.93 -7.16
CA ASP A 135 5.65 -17.19 -6.52
C ASP A 135 5.75 -17.28 -4.97
N ASN A 136 6.02 -16.18 -4.26
CA ASN A 136 6.27 -16.12 -2.81
C ASN A 136 5.65 -14.90 -2.07
N ASP A 137 4.58 -14.25 -2.58
CA ASP A 137 3.77 -13.28 -1.80
C ASP A 137 2.88 -13.96 -0.74
#